data_AF-A0A0Q4DEV2-F1
#
_entry.id   AF-A0A0Q4DEV2-F1
#
_cell.length_a   1.000
_cell.length_b   1.000
_cell.length_c   1.000
_cell.angle_alpha   90.00
_cell.angle_beta   90.00
_cell.angle_gamma   90.00
#
_symmetry.space_group_name_H-M   'P 1'
#
loop_
_entity.id
_entity.type
_entity.pdbx_description
1 polymer ?
#
loop_
_entity_poly.entity_id
_entity_poly.type
_entity_poly.pdbx_seq_one_letter_code
_entity_poly.pdbx_strand_id
1 'polypeptide(L)' 'MTLDERADYGLPDDLVAFSNNGAGDLLCFQKDSSGTLGGYVVIRLHETRTTEPESPSFTAWIQACAGVEHSRDL' A
#
# COMPACT_ATOMS: atom_id res chain seq x y z
N MET A 1 3.29 -7.16 15.77
CA MET A 1 4.22 -6.06 15.47
C MET A 1 3.99 -4.96 16.49
N THR A 2 5.00 -4.61 17.28
CA THR A 2 4.95 -3.57 18.31
C THR A 2 5.22 -2.18 17.69
N LEU A 3 5.00 -1.10 18.46
CA LEU A 3 5.31 0.26 18.02
C LEU A 3 6.81 0.49 17.83
N ASP A 4 7.66 -0.21 18.60
CA ASP A 4 9.12 -0.09 18.52
C ASP A 4 9.67 -0.73 17.24
N GLU A 5 9.12 -1.88 16.83
CA GLU A 5 9.48 -2.53 15.55
C GLU A 5 9.19 -1.62 14.36
N ARG A 6 8.13 -0.80 14.43
CA ARG A 6 7.76 0.16 13.36
C ARG A 6 8.83 1.24 13.14
N ALA A 7 9.52 1.67 14.21
CA ALA A 7 10.61 2.65 14.12
C ALA A 7 11.85 2.05 13.42
N ASP A 8 12.17 0.79 13.72
CA ASP A 8 13.33 0.08 13.13
C ASP A 8 13.13 -0.25 11.63
N TYR A 9 11.89 -0.45 11.19
CA TYR A 9 11.59 -0.72 9.78
C TYR A 9 11.58 0.54 8.90
N GLY A 10 11.64 1.75 9.45
CA GLY A 10 11.71 3.00 8.69
C GLY A 10 10.48 3.26 7.81
N LEU A 11 9.31 2.86 8.29
CA LEU A 11 8.02 3.18 7.65
C LEU A 11 7.59 4.60 8.07
N PRO A 12 7.39 5.53 7.11
CA PRO A 12 6.89 6.87 7.39
C PRO A 12 5.56 6.90 8.16
N ASP A 13 5.35 7.94 8.97
CA ASP A 13 4.14 8.10 9.80
C ASP A 13 2.85 8.34 9.01
N ASP A 14 3.00 8.88 7.80
CA ASP A 14 1.92 9.06 6.84
C ASP A 14 1.55 7.76 6.12
N LEU A 15 2.31 6.67 6.29
CA LEU A 15 1.97 5.36 5.72
C LEU A 15 1.34 4.41 6.73
N VAL A 16 0.39 3.63 6.23
CA VAL A 16 -0.24 2.50 6.92
C VAL A 16 -0.13 1.28 6.03
N ALA A 17 0.78 0.37 6.37
CA ALA A 17 0.96 -0.88 5.63
C ALA A 17 -0.22 -1.83 5.86
N PHE A 18 -0.68 -2.49 4.79
CA PHE A 18 -1.74 -3.50 4.84
C PHE A 18 -1.34 -4.84 4.19
N SER A 19 -0.26 -4.87 3.41
CA SER A 19 0.27 -6.10 2.82
C SER A 19 1.79 -6.02 2.65
N ASN A 20 2.46 -7.16 2.68
CA ASN A 20 3.90 -7.33 2.48
C ASN A 20 4.11 -8.45 1.44
N ASN A 21 4.99 -8.23 0.47
CA ASN A 21 5.22 -9.18 -0.63
C ASN A 21 6.14 -10.38 -0.26
N GLY A 22 6.56 -10.50 1.00
CA GLY A 22 7.50 -11.50 1.50
C GLY A 22 8.98 -11.14 1.28
N ALA A 23 9.28 -10.14 0.46
CA ALA A 23 10.63 -9.64 0.19
C ALA A 23 10.94 -8.30 0.90
N GLY A 24 9.99 -7.77 1.65
CA GLY A 24 10.15 -6.55 2.45
C GLY A 24 9.45 -5.32 1.89
N ASP A 25 8.94 -5.35 0.65
CA ASP A 25 8.14 -4.24 0.13
C ASP A 25 6.76 -4.23 0.78
N LEU A 26 6.27 -3.02 1.04
CA LEU A 26 5.04 -2.81 1.78
C LEU A 26 4.01 -2.08 0.92
N LEU A 27 2.85 -2.70 0.73
CA LEU A 27 1.68 -2.02 0.21
C LEU A 27 1.00 -1.24 1.32
N CYS A 28 0.75 0.03 1.07
CA CYS A 28 0.33 0.98 2.07
C CYS A 28 -0.84 1.85 1.58
N PHE A 29 -1.62 2.34 2.54
CA PHE A 29 -2.38 3.58 2.37
C PHE A 29 -1.54 4.76 2.82
N GLN A 30 -1.68 5.89 2.13
CA GLN A 30 -1.04 7.15 2.52
C GLN A 30 -2.08 8.12 3.09
N LYS A 31 -1.72 8.73 4.23
CA LYS A 31 -2.49 9.80 4.84
C LYS A 31 -2.21 11.12 4.12
N ASP A 32 -3.25 11.92 3.94
CA ASP A 32 -3.07 13.31 3.54
C ASP A 32 -2.57 14.18 4.71
N SER A 33 -2.39 15.48 4.47
CA SER A 33 -1.93 16.44 5.47
C SER A 33 -2.89 16.62 6.66
N SER A 34 -4.15 16.17 6.54
CA SER A 34 -5.13 16.15 7.64
C SER A 34 -5.07 14.87 8.48
N GLY A 35 -4.25 13.90 8.07
CA GLY A 35 -4.19 12.56 8.67
C GLY A 35 -5.26 11.60 8.15
N THR A 36 -6.06 12.00 7.17
CA THR A 36 -7.10 11.16 6.57
C THR A 36 -6.48 10.20 5.59
N LEU A 37 -6.86 8.91 5.64
CA LEU A 37 -6.39 7.92 4.68
C LEU A 37 -6.94 8.19 3.28
N GLY A 38 -6.03 8.34 2.32
CA GLY A 38 -6.38 8.33 0.91
C GLY A 38 -6.87 6.95 0.49
N GLY A 39 -7.80 6.91 -0.46
CA GLY A 39 -8.34 5.66 -1.01
C GLY A 39 -7.35 4.90 -1.91
N TYR A 40 -6.28 5.56 -2.36
CA TYR A 40 -5.27 5.01 -3.27
C TYR A 40 -4.25 4.13 -2.54
N VAL A 41 -3.65 3.21 -3.28
CA VAL A 41 -2.62 2.29 -2.80
C VAL A 41 -1.26 2.75 -3.32
N VAL A 42 -0.27 2.75 -2.43
CA VAL A 42 1.15 2.99 -2.76
C VAL A 42 1.98 1.79 -2.35
N ILE A 43 3.13 1.62 -2.98
CA ILE A 43 4.15 0.65 -2.58
C ILE A 43 5.36 1.39 -1.98
N ARG A 44 5.79 0.95 -0.80
CA ARG A 44 7.05 1.38 -0.16
C ARG A 44 8.09 0.32 -0.42
N LEU A 45 9.06 0.65 -1.25
CA LEU A 45 10.13 -0.25 -1.66
C LEU A 45 11.16 -0.43 -0.53
N HIS A 46 11.54 -1.66 -0.25
CA HIS A 46 12.46 -2.01 0.83
C HIS A 46 13.88 -1.50 0.58
N GLU A 47 14.39 -1.71 -0.64
CA GLU A 47 15.78 -1.42 -0.99
C GLU A 47 16.05 0.08 -1.13
N THR A 48 15.19 0.78 -1.87
CA THR A 48 15.36 2.20 -2.19
C THR A 48 14.75 3.12 -1.14
N ARG A 49 13.84 2.60 -0.30
CA ARG A 49 13.03 3.37 0.64
C ARG A 49 12.19 4.46 -0.04
N THR A 50 11.87 4.29 -1.32
CA THR A 50 10.96 5.17 -2.07
C THR A 50 9.52 4.70 -1.91
N THR A 51 8.59 5.65 -2.08
CA THR A 51 7.15 5.38 -2.11
C THR A 51 6.63 5.71 -3.51
N GLU A 52 5.94 4.76 -4.12
CA GLU A 52 5.49 4.84 -5.51
C GLU A 52 3.98 4.56 -5.63
N PRO A 53 3.26 5.21 -6.56
CA PRO A 53 1.86 4.88 -6.81
C PRO A 53 1.71 3.45 -7.32
N GLU A 54 0.81 2.68 -6.72
CA GLU A 54 0.53 1.28 -7.13
C GLU A 54 -0.85 1.17 -7.79
N SER A 55 -1.89 1.73 -7.15
CA SER A 55 -3.27 1.62 -7.64
C SER A 55 -4.12 2.81 -7.23
N PRO A 56 -5.07 3.27 -8.07
CA PRO A 56 -5.92 4.42 -7.73
C PRO A 56 -6.91 4.12 -6.59
N SER A 57 -7.17 2.85 -6.27
CA SER A 57 -7.95 2.49 -5.09
C SER A 57 -7.64 1.08 -4.57
N PHE A 58 -7.96 0.80 -3.30
CA PHE A 58 -7.90 -0.57 -2.77
C PHE A 58 -8.75 -1.56 -3.58
N THR A 59 -9.95 -1.13 -3.99
CA THR A 59 -10.85 -1.97 -4.80
C THR A 59 -10.24 -2.30 -6.17
N ALA A 60 -9.64 -1.31 -6.83
CA ALA A 60 -8.96 -1.55 -8.11
C ALA A 60 -7.76 -2.50 -7.94
N TRP A 61 -7.00 -2.36 -6.84
CA TRP A 61 -5.89 -3.24 -6.51
C TRP A 61 -6.36 -4.70 -6.29
N ILE A 62 -7.37 -4.93 -5.45
CA ILE A 62 -7.85 -6.30 -5.17
C ILE A 62 -8.44 -6.95 -6.42
N GLN A 63 -9.13 -6.20 -7.28
CA GLN A 63 -9.66 -6.69 -8.55
C GLN A 63 -8.53 -7.16 -9.48
N ALA A 64 -7.44 -6.39 -9.58
CA ALA A 64 -6.27 -6.78 -10.36
C ALA A 64 -5.58 -8.03 -9.80
N CYS A 65 -5.39 -8.10 -8.47
CA CYS A 65 -4.77 -9.27 -7.82
C CYS A 65 -5.60 -10.54 -7.96
N ALA A 66 -6.93 -10.43 -7.86
CA ALA A 66 -7.83 -11.56 -7.98
C ALA A 66 -8.00 -12.06 -9.43
N GLY A 67 -7.40 -11.38 -10.41
CA GLY A 67 -7.60 -11.70 -11.82
C GLY A 67 -9.06 -11.57 -12.24
N VAL A 68 -9.81 -10.67 -11.60
CA VAL A 68 -11.21 -10.40 -11.97
C VAL A 68 -11.17 -9.62 -13.28
N GLU A 69 -11.13 -10.35 -14.38
CA GLU A 69 -11.48 -9.79 -15.69
C GLU A 69 -12.91 -9.28 -15.58
N HIS A 70 -13.14 -8.01 -15.95
CA HIS A 70 -14.50 -7.57 -16.19
C HIS A 70 -15.08 -8.50 -17.25
N SER A 71 -16.01 -9.37 -16.86
CA SER A 71 -16.95 -9.95 -17.80
C SER A 71 -17.70 -8.79 -18.41
N ARG A 72 -17.16 -8.23 -19.51
CA ARG A 72 -17.94 -7.42 -20.43
C ARG A 72 -18.85 -8.40 -21.15
N ASP A 73 -19.92 -8.79 -20.48
CA ASP A 73 -21.04 -9.46 -21.12
C ASP A 73 -22.25 -8.54 -21.07
N LEU A 74 -22.53 -8.02 -22.28
CA LEU A 74 -23.82 -7.62 -22.86
C LEU A 74 -24.40 -6.25 -22.48
#